data_AF-B7Q0A5-F1
#
_entry.id   AF-B7Q0A5-F1
#
_cell.length_a   1.000
_cell.length_b   1.000
_cell.length_c   1.000
_cell.angle_alpha   90.00
_cell.angle_beta   90.00
_cell.angle_gamma   90.00
#
_symmetry.space_group_name_H-M   'P 1'
#
loop_
_entity.id
_entity.type
_entity.pdbx_description
1 polymer ?
#
loop_
_entity_poly.entity_id
_entity_poly.type
_entity_poly.pdbx_seq_one_letter_code
_entity_poly.pdbx_strand_id
1 'polypeptide(L)'
;MPAWSIPRTAAYQLYRSTQALKILKELLEVIGQIETDSPSKEHVRALIKHDIGFVATETSEASLGLECCEECLRIIGEDRYEDPSFCSLAISALNRLGFIALGRSTDYDGRVSDPTRACEHLKLAENIYAKVSAGDLTGVRGFSDYFLPEGKACSGTGVKDLERAHVYTLYYMVQAYELLGEKEKAAMYSYRTLKKQLATGDVNSVDWADAVARLSQFFIIGGNFGAGRHLLVCASYVLGQYATELDRDQSSPYHKEVKEEMLKCMSANAALCWAKYSLLLLVASREEATGQKDQEQSPSNQPYLLIDLHSRA
;
A
#
# COMPACT_ATOMS: atom_id res chain seq x y z
N MET A 1 -4.12 -2.52 -0.04
CA MET A 1 -5.10 -1.43 -0.12
C MET A 1 -6.23 -1.76 0.84
N PRO A 2 -6.81 -0.81 1.58
CA PRO A 2 -8.17 -1.02 2.06
C PRO A 2 -9.02 -1.12 0.79
N ALA A 3 -9.55 -2.31 0.53
CA ALA A 3 -10.60 -2.48 -0.46
C ALA A 3 -11.69 -1.46 -0.12
N TRP A 4 -12.00 -0.57 -1.07
CA TRP A 4 -13.16 0.30 -0.96
C TRP A 4 -14.40 -0.59 -1.02
N SER A 5 -14.75 -1.14 0.13
CA SER A 5 -16.05 -1.71 0.38
C SER A 5 -17.08 -0.62 0.12
N ILE A 6 -18.13 -0.98 -0.64
CA ILE A 6 -19.45 -0.32 -0.71
C ILE A 6 -19.65 0.59 0.50
N PRO A 7 -20.06 1.87 0.35
CA PRO A 7 -20.15 2.81 1.47
C PRO A 7 -21.08 2.26 2.55
N ARG A 8 -20.50 1.50 3.48
CA ARG A 8 -21.07 1.15 4.77
C ARG A 8 -20.88 2.41 5.59
N THR A 9 -21.94 2.90 6.22
CA THR A 9 -21.89 4.15 6.98
C THR A 9 -20.68 4.17 7.91
N ALA A 10 -19.96 5.29 7.97
CA ALA A 10 -18.75 5.43 8.81
C ALA A 10 -19.00 4.99 10.27
N ALA A 11 -20.23 5.19 10.77
CA ALA A 11 -20.68 4.72 12.07
C ALA A 11 -20.64 3.18 12.24
N TYR A 12 -20.99 2.41 11.21
CA TYR A 12 -20.94 0.94 11.26
C TYR A 12 -19.50 0.41 11.23
N GLN A 13 -18.62 1.04 10.44
CA GLN A 13 -17.21 0.70 10.43
C GLN A 13 -16.56 1.00 11.78
N LEU A 14 -16.84 2.18 12.35
CA LEU A 14 -16.38 2.56 13.68
C LEU A 14 -16.85 1.57 14.76
N TYR A 15 -18.15 1.23 14.77
CA TYR A 15 -18.70 0.25 15.71
C TYR A 15 -17.99 -1.10 15.63
N ARG A 16 -17.77 -1.61 14.41
CA ARG A 16 -17.08 -2.89 14.21
C ARG A 16 -15.63 -2.83 14.70
N SER A 17 -14.92 -1.74 14.43
CA SER A 17 -13.54 -1.56 14.90
C SER A 17 -13.47 -1.47 16.42
N THR A 18 -14.42 -0.78 17.08
CA THR A 18 -14.51 -0.75 18.55
C THR A 18 -14.76 -2.14 19.13
N GLN A 19 -15.65 -2.93 18.54
CA GLN A 19 -15.87 -4.32 18.97
C GLN A 19 -14.63 -5.19 18.77
N ALA A 20 -13.92 -5.04 17.64
CA ALA A 20 -12.68 -5.76 17.38
C ALA A 20 -11.61 -5.42 18.44
N LEU A 21 -11.41 -4.14 18.76
CA LEU A 21 -10.48 -3.71 19.82
C LEU A 21 -10.82 -4.33 21.17
N LYS A 22 -12.12 -4.39 21.52
CA LYS A 22 -12.55 -5.01 22.77
C LYS A 22 -12.17 -6.49 22.82
N ILE A 23 -12.49 -7.25 21.76
CA ILE A 23 -12.17 -8.68 21.67
C ILE A 23 -10.65 -8.90 21.75
N LEU A 24 -9.85 -8.08 21.06
CA LEU A 24 -8.39 -8.20 21.08
C LEU A 24 -7.80 -7.91 22.46
N LYS A 25 -8.34 -6.92 23.19
CA LYS A 25 -7.94 -6.62 24.56
C LYS A 25 -8.29 -7.77 25.52
N GLU A 26 -9.49 -8.34 25.41
CA GLU A 26 -9.90 -9.51 26.19
C GLU A 26 -9.01 -10.73 25.90
N LEU A 27 -8.68 -11.00 24.64
CA LEU A 27 -7.75 -12.07 24.25
C LEU A 27 -6.35 -11.86 24.85
N LEU A 28 -5.87 -10.61 24.87
CA LEU A 28 -4.59 -10.27 25.46
C LEU A 28 -4.56 -10.54 26.98
N GLU A 29 -5.66 -10.25 27.69
CA GLU A 29 -5.82 -10.56 29.12
C GLU A 29 -5.81 -12.08 29.36
N VAL A 30 -6.58 -12.84 28.57
CA VAL A 30 -6.63 -14.31 28.65
C VAL A 30 -5.23 -14.90 28.45
N ILE A 31 -4.48 -14.43 27.45
CA ILE A 31 -3.10 -14.87 27.22
C ILE A 31 -2.19 -14.49 28.38
N GLY A 32 -2.38 -13.31 28.97
CA GLY A 32 -1.64 -12.87 30.15
C GLY A 32 -1.80 -13.80 31.35
N GLN A 33 -2.97 -14.45 31.50
CA GLN A 33 -3.28 -15.38 32.59
C GLN A 33 -2.71 -16.79 32.39
N ILE A 34 -2.21 -17.13 31.20
CA ILE A 34 -1.59 -18.43 30.94
C ILE A 34 -0.25 -18.48 31.67
N GLU A 35 -0.14 -19.25 32.75
CA GLU A 35 1.09 -19.36 33.57
C GLU A 35 2.26 -19.99 32.80
N THR A 36 1.98 -20.79 31.78
CA THR A 36 3.01 -21.46 30.97
C THR A 36 3.68 -20.45 30.05
N ASP A 37 4.96 -20.18 30.31
CA ASP A 37 5.79 -19.41 29.40
C ASP A 37 6.21 -20.32 28.24
N SER A 38 5.71 -20.01 27.04
CA SER A 38 6.02 -20.76 25.83
C SER A 38 6.27 -19.80 24.67
N PRO A 39 7.16 -20.14 23.72
CA PRO A 39 7.38 -19.33 22.52
C PRO A 39 6.07 -19.03 21.77
N SER A 40 5.19 -20.03 21.70
CA SER A 40 3.86 -19.90 21.11
C SER A 40 3.01 -18.80 21.77
N LYS A 41 3.09 -18.65 23.09
CA LYS A 41 2.39 -17.57 23.83
C LYS A 41 2.90 -16.19 23.41
N GLU A 42 4.22 -16.02 23.31
CA GLU A 42 4.82 -14.76 22.88
C GLU A 42 4.46 -14.41 21.43
N HIS A 43 4.42 -15.40 20.55
CA HIS A 43 4.03 -15.21 19.15
C HIS A 43 2.60 -14.67 19.02
N VAL A 44 1.65 -15.29 19.73
CA VAL A 44 0.25 -14.87 19.72
C VAL A 44 0.11 -13.48 20.36
N ARG A 45 0.86 -13.20 21.43
CA ARG A 45 0.87 -11.88 22.06
C ARG A 45 1.36 -10.79 21.10
N ALA A 46 2.44 -11.04 20.36
CA ALA A 46 2.96 -10.11 19.35
C ALA A 46 1.91 -9.86 18.25
N LEU A 47 1.27 -10.92 17.75
CA LEU A 47 0.22 -10.81 16.74
C LEU A 47 -0.96 -9.95 17.23
N ILE A 48 -1.46 -10.21 18.44
CA ILE A 48 -2.57 -9.42 19.00
C ILE A 48 -2.17 -7.96 19.18
N LYS A 49 -0.92 -7.68 19.58
CA LYS A 49 -0.41 -6.31 19.66
C LYS A 49 -0.38 -5.64 18.29
N HIS A 50 0.09 -6.33 17.26
CA HIS A 50 -0.01 -5.84 15.88
C HIS A 50 -1.46 -5.55 15.48
N ASP A 51 -2.39 -6.46 15.74
CA ASP A 51 -3.79 -6.31 15.34
C ASP A 51 -4.49 -5.17 16.10
N ILE A 52 -4.21 -4.99 17.38
CA ILE A 52 -4.64 -3.80 18.14
C ILE A 52 -4.05 -2.54 17.50
N GLY A 53 -2.75 -2.57 17.19
CA GLY A 53 -2.05 -1.49 16.52
C GLY A 53 -2.70 -1.09 15.20
N PHE A 54 -3.05 -2.09 14.39
CA PHE A 54 -3.77 -1.90 13.13
C PHE A 54 -5.14 -1.28 13.39
N VAL A 55 -6.01 -1.86 14.21
CA VAL A 55 -7.37 -1.33 14.39
C VAL A 55 -7.35 0.06 15.03
N ALA A 56 -6.47 0.30 16.02
CA ALA A 56 -6.39 1.57 16.74
C ALA A 56 -6.04 2.76 15.81
N THR A 57 -5.08 2.59 14.89
CA THR A 57 -4.77 3.69 13.96
C THR A 57 -5.88 3.91 12.92
N GLU A 58 -6.73 2.91 12.61
CA GLU A 58 -7.92 3.14 11.77
C GLU A 58 -9.04 3.88 12.53
N THR A 59 -9.10 3.77 13.86
CA THR A 59 -10.10 4.43 14.71
C THR A 59 -9.63 5.74 15.33
N SER A 60 -8.61 6.39 14.73
CA SER A 60 -8.01 7.65 15.20
C SER A 60 -7.37 7.57 16.60
N GLU A 61 -7.05 6.38 17.11
CA GLU A 61 -6.26 6.17 18.34
C GLU A 61 -4.78 5.92 17.97
N ALA A 62 -4.16 6.87 17.27
CA ALA A 62 -2.81 6.72 16.73
C ALA A 62 -1.74 6.47 17.81
N SER A 63 -1.91 7.03 19.01
CA SER A 63 -1.01 6.82 20.15
C SER A 63 -1.02 5.38 20.66
N LEU A 64 -2.22 4.79 20.85
CA LEU A 64 -2.34 3.36 21.16
C LEU A 64 -1.79 2.49 20.02
N GLY A 65 -2.05 2.91 18.78
CA GLY A 65 -1.53 2.26 17.58
C GLY A 65 -0.01 2.14 17.59
N LEU A 66 0.66 3.25 17.88
CA LEU A 66 2.12 3.34 17.98
C LEU A 66 2.66 2.41 19.07
N GLU A 67 2.16 2.54 20.30
CA GLU A 67 2.61 1.75 21.46
C GLU A 67 2.48 0.25 21.20
N CYS A 68 1.37 -0.18 20.60
CA CYS A 68 1.15 -1.59 20.31
C CYS A 68 2.06 -2.13 19.20
N CYS A 69 2.37 -1.32 18.17
CA CYS A 69 3.31 -1.73 17.12
C CYS A 69 4.75 -1.80 17.65
N GLU A 70 5.18 -0.84 18.47
CA GLU A 70 6.50 -0.85 19.12
C GLU A 70 6.63 -2.04 20.07
N GLU A 71 5.58 -2.33 20.85
CA GLU A 71 5.54 -3.50 21.73
C GLU A 71 5.56 -4.82 20.95
N CYS A 72 4.87 -4.91 19.80
CA CYS A 72 4.94 -6.08 18.91
C CYS A 72 6.39 -6.34 18.49
N LEU A 73 7.08 -5.31 17.98
CA LEU A 73 8.48 -5.41 17.58
C LEU A 73 9.40 -5.76 18.75
N ARG A 74 9.15 -5.21 19.94
CA ARG A 74 9.90 -5.54 21.17
C ARG A 74 9.73 -7.00 21.58
N ILE A 75 8.52 -7.56 21.46
CA ILE A 75 8.27 -8.98 21.75
C ILE A 75 8.99 -9.87 20.73
N ILE A 76 8.99 -9.49 19.45
CA ILE A 76 9.72 -10.24 18.41
C ILE A 76 11.22 -10.15 18.65
N GLY A 77 11.77 -8.97 18.94
CA GLY A 77 13.22 -8.77 19.06
C GLY A 77 13.89 -8.65 17.70
N GLU A 78 14.83 -7.70 17.58
CA GLU A 78 15.46 -7.35 16.30
C GLU A 78 16.24 -8.50 15.66
N ASP A 79 16.82 -9.39 16.48
CA ASP A 79 17.55 -10.58 16.05
C ASP A 79 16.67 -11.62 15.34
N ARG A 80 15.34 -11.56 15.55
CA ARG A 80 14.37 -12.50 14.97
C ARG A 80 13.53 -11.90 13.84
N TYR A 81 13.79 -10.67 13.41
CA TYR A 81 13.03 -10.06 12.30
C TYR A 81 13.15 -10.84 10.99
N GLU A 82 14.30 -11.49 10.76
CA GLU A 82 14.57 -12.29 9.56
C GLU A 82 14.13 -13.76 9.72
N ASP A 83 13.67 -14.17 10.90
CA ASP A 83 13.15 -15.51 11.14
C ASP A 83 11.85 -15.70 10.33
N PRO A 84 11.72 -16.78 9.51
CA PRO A 84 10.50 -17.09 8.78
C PRO A 84 9.24 -17.11 9.66
N SER A 85 9.37 -17.45 10.95
CA SER A 85 8.28 -17.45 11.92
C SER A 85 7.74 -16.06 12.25
N PHE A 86 8.49 -14.98 12.00
CA PHE A 86 8.16 -13.63 12.43
C PHE A 86 8.22 -12.56 11.32
N CYS A 87 8.95 -12.82 10.24
CA CYS A 87 9.24 -11.81 9.22
C CYS A 87 8.00 -11.08 8.69
N SER A 88 6.91 -11.80 8.39
CA SER A 88 5.64 -11.22 7.94
C SER A 88 5.07 -10.24 8.96
N LEU A 89 5.13 -10.60 10.25
CA LEU A 89 4.62 -9.79 11.35
C LEU A 89 5.52 -8.58 11.62
N ALA A 90 6.84 -8.76 11.60
CA ALA A 90 7.81 -7.69 11.76
C ALA A 90 7.69 -6.63 10.65
N ILE A 91 7.65 -7.07 9.38
CA ILE A 91 7.44 -6.17 8.22
C ILE A 91 6.11 -5.43 8.35
N SER A 92 5.04 -6.12 8.76
CA SER A 92 3.71 -5.49 8.90
C SER A 92 3.68 -4.44 10.02
N ALA A 93 4.30 -4.72 11.17
CA ALA A 93 4.44 -3.75 12.25
C ALA A 93 5.29 -2.53 11.84
N LEU A 94 6.41 -2.75 11.14
CA LEU A 94 7.24 -1.66 10.59
C LEU A 94 6.49 -0.82 9.56
N ASN A 95 5.69 -1.45 8.69
CA ASN A 95 4.82 -0.73 7.77
C ASN A 95 3.80 0.14 8.51
N ARG A 96 3.25 -0.34 9.62
CA ARG A 96 2.31 0.42 10.42
C ARG A 96 2.99 1.60 11.11
N LEU A 97 4.20 1.44 11.65
CA LEU A 97 5.00 2.54 12.17
C LEU A 97 5.32 3.57 11.08
N GLY A 98 5.69 3.11 9.88
CA GLY A 98 5.89 3.97 8.72
C GLY A 98 4.64 4.78 8.38
N PHE A 99 3.48 4.12 8.30
CA PHE A 99 2.19 4.79 8.08
C PHE A 99 1.84 5.81 9.16
N ILE A 100 2.03 5.48 10.44
CA ILE A 100 1.79 6.40 11.57
C ILE A 100 2.72 7.61 11.47
N ALA A 101 4.00 7.41 11.11
CA ALA A 101 4.97 8.48 10.96
C ALA A 101 4.64 9.41 9.78
N LEU A 102 4.05 8.89 8.70
CA LEU A 102 3.55 9.72 7.60
C LEU A 102 2.44 10.67 8.06
N GLY A 103 1.60 10.26 9.03
CA GLY A 103 0.51 11.06 9.61
C GLY A 103 -0.50 11.57 8.58
N ARG A 104 -1.62 12.16 9.02
CA ARG A 104 -2.30 13.17 8.19
C ARG A 104 -1.86 14.54 8.67
N SER A 105 -1.77 15.49 7.76
CA SER A 105 -1.27 16.86 8.01
C SER A 105 -1.96 17.62 9.16
N THR A 106 -3.07 17.10 9.71
CA THR A 106 -3.86 17.70 10.78
C THR A 106 -4.68 16.65 11.53
N ASP A 107 -4.02 15.76 12.28
CA ASP A 107 -4.72 14.93 13.27
C ASP A 107 -5.01 15.79 14.52
N TYR A 108 -6.16 15.57 15.18
CA TYR A 108 -6.56 16.26 16.43
C TYR A 108 -5.53 16.15 17.58
N ASP A 109 -4.55 15.26 17.44
CA ASP A 109 -3.49 14.95 18.41
C ASP A 109 -2.18 15.75 18.18
N GLY A 110 -2.15 16.67 17.21
CA GLY A 110 -1.02 17.59 16.99
C GLY A 110 0.28 16.94 16.50
N ARG A 111 0.24 15.70 15.99
CA ARG A 111 1.40 15.03 15.41
C ARG A 111 1.76 15.64 14.06
N VAL A 112 3.05 15.97 13.90
CA VAL A 112 3.61 16.43 12.64
C VAL A 112 4.10 15.22 11.84
N SER A 113 3.81 15.20 10.55
CA SER A 113 4.33 14.19 9.62
C SER A 113 5.86 14.15 9.67
N ASP A 114 6.43 12.97 9.83
CA ASP A 114 7.87 12.69 9.79
C ASP A 114 8.17 11.64 8.71
N PRO A 115 8.27 12.07 7.44
CA PRO A 115 8.53 11.15 6.34
C PRO A 115 9.96 10.57 6.38
N THR A 116 10.87 11.17 7.15
CA THR A 116 12.23 10.63 7.36
C THR A 116 12.17 9.39 8.24
N ARG A 117 11.52 9.50 9.41
CA ARG A 117 11.27 8.36 10.30
C ARG A 117 10.43 7.28 9.62
N ALA A 118 9.45 7.66 8.80
CA ALA A 118 8.71 6.70 7.98
C ALA A 118 9.65 5.91 7.05
N CYS A 119 10.56 6.58 6.35
CA CYS A 119 11.55 5.92 5.49
C CYS A 119 12.47 4.97 6.27
N GLU A 120 12.85 5.29 7.49
CA GLU A 120 13.70 4.40 8.31
C GLU A 120 13.02 3.06 8.59
N HIS A 121 11.78 3.09 9.08
CA HIS A 121 10.99 1.88 9.32
C HIS A 121 10.76 1.07 8.04
N LEU A 122 10.42 1.76 6.93
CA LEU A 122 10.11 1.12 5.66
C LEU A 122 11.35 0.55 4.95
N LYS A 123 12.52 1.18 5.07
CA LYS A 123 13.79 0.63 4.56
C LYS A 123 14.20 -0.62 5.35
N LEU A 124 13.98 -0.63 6.66
CA LEU A 124 14.21 -1.82 7.48
C LEU A 124 13.30 -2.97 7.02
N ALA A 125 12.01 -2.69 6.82
CA ALA A 125 11.06 -3.66 6.29
C ALA A 125 11.44 -4.19 4.90
N GLU A 126 11.88 -3.32 3.99
CA GLU A 126 12.36 -3.71 2.65
C GLU A 126 13.62 -4.59 2.73
N ASN A 127 14.55 -4.29 3.64
CA ASN A 127 15.76 -5.07 3.86
C ASN A 127 15.46 -6.48 4.40
N ILE A 128 14.56 -6.58 5.41
CA ILE A 128 14.12 -7.88 5.94
C ILE A 128 13.50 -8.72 4.82
N TYR A 129 12.59 -8.14 4.04
CA TYR A 129 11.98 -8.84 2.91
C TYR A 129 13.02 -9.33 1.90
N ALA A 130 13.98 -8.47 1.52
CA ALA A 130 15.01 -8.84 0.55
C ALA A 130 15.86 -10.04 1.01
N LYS A 131 16.19 -10.11 2.30
CA LYS A 131 16.95 -11.23 2.87
C LYS A 131 16.14 -12.51 2.95
N VAL A 132 14.90 -12.42 3.46
CA VAL A 132 14.01 -13.58 3.60
C VAL A 132 13.61 -14.15 2.24
N SER A 133 13.26 -13.28 1.29
CA SER A 133 12.85 -13.69 -0.07
C SER A 133 13.98 -14.30 -0.91
N ALA A 134 15.24 -14.11 -0.52
CA ALA A 134 16.38 -14.78 -1.13
C ALA A 134 16.64 -16.19 -0.56
N GLY A 135 16.04 -16.52 0.59
CA GLY A 135 16.21 -17.78 1.30
C GLY A 135 15.08 -18.80 1.04
N ASP A 136 15.00 -19.79 1.93
CA ASP A 136 13.91 -20.77 1.94
C ASP A 136 12.67 -20.18 2.62
N LEU A 137 11.54 -20.22 1.90
CA LEU A 137 10.26 -19.69 2.35
C LEU A 137 9.34 -20.75 2.99
N THR A 138 9.75 -22.02 3.07
CA THR A 138 8.91 -23.09 3.63
C THR A 138 8.51 -22.85 5.10
N GLY A 139 9.33 -22.12 5.86
CA GLY A 139 9.08 -21.79 7.26
C GLY A 139 8.23 -20.53 7.49
N VAL A 140 7.85 -19.80 6.43
CA VAL A 140 7.15 -18.51 6.60
C VAL A 140 5.75 -18.75 7.12
N ARG A 141 5.45 -18.18 8.30
CA ARG A 141 4.13 -18.28 8.94
C ARG A 141 3.20 -17.19 8.43
N GLY A 142 1.95 -17.59 8.16
CA GLY A 142 0.83 -16.67 8.01
C GLY A 142 0.25 -16.26 9.35
N PHE A 143 -0.59 -15.22 9.38
CA PHE A 143 -1.14 -14.71 10.65
C PHE A 143 -2.01 -15.74 11.38
N SER A 144 -2.73 -16.59 10.65
CA SER A 144 -3.51 -17.69 11.24
C SER A 144 -2.63 -18.81 11.83
N ASP A 145 -1.38 -18.95 11.37
CA ASP A 145 -0.49 -20.03 11.79
C ASP A 145 0.03 -19.84 13.22
N TYR A 146 -0.08 -18.64 13.78
CA TYR A 146 0.29 -18.37 15.16
C TYR A 146 -0.66 -19.02 16.18
N PHE A 147 -1.90 -19.30 15.78
CA PHE A 147 -2.88 -20.00 16.64
C PHE A 147 -2.82 -21.52 16.49
N LEU A 148 -1.94 -22.05 15.64
CA LEU A 148 -1.78 -23.48 15.46
C LEU A 148 -0.91 -24.06 16.59
N PRO A 149 -1.25 -25.26 17.12
CA PRO A 149 -0.38 -25.97 18.03
C PRO A 149 1.00 -26.24 17.43
N GLU A 150 2.03 -26.28 18.28
CA GLU A 150 3.39 -26.60 17.86
C GLU A 150 3.47 -27.94 17.10
N GLY A 151 4.25 -27.96 16.01
CA GLY A 151 4.42 -29.14 15.17
C GLY A 151 3.32 -29.36 14.11
N LYS A 152 2.27 -28.54 14.04
CA LYS A 152 1.34 -28.56 12.91
C LYS A 152 1.91 -27.83 11.69
N ALA A 153 1.62 -28.38 10.51
CA ALA A 153 1.99 -27.76 9.24
C ALA A 153 1.31 -26.39 9.07
N CYS A 154 2.06 -25.42 8.55
CA CYS A 154 1.54 -24.08 8.24
C CYS A 154 0.43 -24.15 7.18
N SER A 155 -0.52 -23.23 7.25
CA SER A 155 -1.68 -23.15 6.35
C SER A 155 -1.32 -22.79 4.90
N GLY A 156 -0.03 -22.51 4.62
CA GLY A 156 0.47 -22.12 3.30
C GLY A 156 0.15 -20.68 2.91
N THR A 157 -0.43 -19.87 3.83
CA THR A 157 -0.72 -18.45 3.56
C THR A 157 0.47 -17.54 3.86
N GLY A 158 1.50 -18.02 4.57
CA GLY A 158 2.62 -17.19 5.02
C GLY A 158 3.34 -16.44 3.90
N VAL A 159 3.62 -17.11 2.78
CA VAL A 159 4.21 -16.44 1.61
C VAL A 159 3.28 -15.35 1.06
N LYS A 160 1.97 -15.60 1.00
CA LYS A 160 1.02 -14.58 0.53
C LYS A 160 0.96 -13.37 1.48
N ASP A 161 1.00 -13.62 2.78
CA ASP A 161 0.98 -12.56 3.79
C ASP A 161 2.29 -11.75 3.76
N LEU A 162 3.45 -12.40 3.59
CA LEU A 162 4.74 -11.76 3.39
C LEU A 162 4.76 -10.88 2.13
N GLU A 163 4.26 -11.42 1.02
CA GLU A 163 4.16 -10.70 -0.25
C GLU A 163 3.23 -9.48 -0.15
N ARG A 164 2.10 -9.63 0.54
CA ARG A 164 1.18 -8.52 0.82
C ARG A 164 1.84 -7.46 1.70
N ALA A 165 2.56 -7.87 2.74
CA ALA A 165 3.29 -6.96 3.61
C ALA A 165 4.33 -6.16 2.83
N HIS A 166 5.08 -6.80 1.92
CA HIS A 166 6.05 -6.10 1.09
C HIS A 166 5.41 -5.11 0.11
N VAL A 167 4.26 -5.45 -0.48
CA VAL A 167 3.49 -4.49 -1.32
C VAL A 167 3.13 -3.23 -0.51
N TYR A 168 2.73 -3.38 0.75
CA TYR A 168 2.47 -2.24 1.63
C TYR A 168 3.73 -1.43 1.91
N THR A 169 4.88 -2.08 2.13
CA THR A 169 6.17 -1.40 2.30
C THR A 169 6.46 -0.49 1.10
N LEU A 170 6.38 -1.04 -0.12
CA LEU A 170 6.63 -0.27 -1.34
C LEU A 170 5.63 0.89 -1.51
N TYR A 171 4.36 0.64 -1.22
CA TYR A 171 3.31 1.66 -1.30
C TYR A 171 3.54 2.82 -0.33
N TYR A 172 3.90 2.55 0.93
CA TYR A 172 4.19 3.60 1.89
C TYR A 172 5.51 4.33 1.59
N MET A 173 6.47 3.67 0.93
CA MET A 173 7.70 4.34 0.46
C MET A 173 7.40 5.40 -0.61
N VAL A 174 6.39 5.19 -1.45
CA VAL A 174 5.94 6.23 -2.41
C VAL A 174 5.55 7.50 -1.67
N GLN A 175 4.64 7.38 -0.70
CA GLN A 175 4.15 8.53 0.09
C GLN A 175 5.28 9.21 0.86
N ALA A 176 6.19 8.43 1.45
CA ALA A 176 7.34 8.98 2.18
C ALA A 176 8.24 9.82 1.25
N TYR A 177 8.58 9.31 0.08
CA TYR A 177 9.40 10.06 -0.87
C TYR A 177 8.67 11.25 -1.51
N GLU A 178 7.35 11.18 -1.68
CA GLU A 178 6.56 12.33 -2.12
C GLU A 178 6.62 13.48 -1.12
N LEU A 179 6.43 13.19 0.17
CA LEU A 179 6.54 14.19 1.24
C LEU A 179 7.97 14.74 1.40
N LEU A 180 8.99 13.95 1.06
CA LEU A 180 10.39 14.40 1.00
C LEU A 180 10.73 15.18 -0.28
N GLY A 181 9.80 15.32 -1.23
CA GLY A 181 10.04 15.97 -2.52
C GLY A 181 10.88 15.16 -3.51
N GLU A 182 11.15 13.89 -3.20
CA GLU A 182 12.00 12.96 -3.94
C GLU A 182 11.20 12.24 -5.06
N LYS A 183 10.71 13.02 -6.02
CA LYS A 183 9.74 12.57 -7.05
C LYS A 183 10.21 11.36 -7.87
N GLU A 184 11.50 11.27 -8.20
CA GLU A 184 12.05 10.14 -8.96
C GLU A 184 12.00 8.83 -8.16
N LYS A 185 12.33 8.89 -6.87
CA LYS A 185 12.25 7.73 -5.98
C LYS A 185 10.79 7.31 -5.80
N ALA A 186 9.89 8.25 -5.57
CA ALA A 186 8.45 7.99 -5.49
C ALA A 186 7.91 7.29 -6.76
N ALA A 187 8.29 7.76 -7.95
CA ALA A 187 7.91 7.13 -9.21
C ALA A 187 8.48 5.71 -9.37
N MET A 188 9.73 5.48 -8.97
CA MET A 188 10.36 4.15 -9.00
C MET A 188 9.66 3.18 -8.05
N TYR A 189 9.37 3.59 -6.82
CA TYR A 189 8.60 2.77 -5.87
C TYR A 189 7.16 2.54 -6.34
N SER A 190 6.53 3.52 -7.02
CA SER A 190 5.21 3.36 -7.63
C SER A 190 5.23 2.26 -8.70
N TYR A 191 6.22 2.31 -9.59
CA TYR A 191 6.41 1.27 -10.60
C TYR A 191 6.59 -0.13 -9.97
N ARG A 192 7.46 -0.24 -8.97
CA ARG A 192 7.70 -1.50 -8.25
C ARG A 192 6.44 -2.03 -7.57
N THR A 193 5.68 -1.14 -6.92
CA THR A 193 4.39 -1.47 -6.27
C THR A 193 3.41 -2.04 -7.28
N LEU A 194 3.20 -1.35 -8.41
CA LEU A 194 2.25 -1.77 -9.45
C LEU A 194 2.64 -3.10 -10.10
N LYS A 195 3.94 -3.28 -10.37
CA LYS A 195 4.47 -4.54 -10.90
C LYS A 195 4.26 -5.69 -9.92
N LYS A 196 4.49 -5.44 -8.63
CA LYS A 196 4.33 -6.46 -7.57
C LYS A 196 2.87 -6.84 -7.36
N GLN A 197 1.98 -5.85 -7.32
CA GLN A 197 0.54 -6.03 -7.27
C GLN A 197 0.04 -6.96 -8.38
N LEU A 198 0.47 -6.70 -9.62
CA LEU A 198 0.07 -7.55 -10.76
C LEU A 198 0.57 -9.00 -10.59
N ALA A 199 1.76 -9.19 -10.04
CA ALA A 199 2.33 -10.52 -9.82
C ALA A 199 1.63 -11.31 -8.69
N THR A 200 1.09 -10.63 -7.67
CA THR A 200 0.36 -11.28 -6.57
C THR A 200 -1.11 -11.56 -6.90
N GLY A 201 -1.65 -10.92 -7.95
CA GLY A 201 -3.03 -11.10 -8.40
C GLY A 201 -4.10 -10.49 -7.48
N ASP A 202 -3.70 -9.79 -6.42
CA ASP A 202 -4.59 -9.17 -5.43
C ASP A 202 -4.76 -7.68 -5.76
N VAL A 203 -5.45 -7.40 -6.87
CA VAL A 203 -5.52 -6.06 -7.46
C VAL A 203 -6.94 -5.70 -7.87
N ASN A 204 -7.40 -4.52 -7.47
CA ASN A 204 -8.54 -3.88 -8.12
C ASN A 204 -8.10 -3.34 -9.49
N SER A 205 -8.54 -4.00 -10.56
CA SER A 205 -8.19 -3.67 -11.95
C SER A 205 -8.35 -2.18 -12.27
N VAL A 206 -9.38 -1.55 -11.72
CA VAL A 206 -9.71 -0.15 -11.96
C VAL A 206 -8.72 0.79 -11.24
N ASP A 207 -8.49 0.59 -9.94
CA ASP A 207 -7.56 1.41 -9.16
C ASP A 207 -6.12 1.28 -9.69
N TRP A 208 -5.76 0.07 -10.12
CA TRP A 208 -4.45 -0.20 -10.70
C TRP A 208 -4.26 0.49 -12.05
N ALA A 209 -5.25 0.41 -12.94
CA ALA A 209 -5.16 1.07 -14.23
C ALA A 209 -5.04 2.59 -14.09
N ASP A 210 -5.77 3.18 -13.15
CA ASP A 210 -5.72 4.61 -12.83
C ASP A 210 -4.33 5.01 -12.26
N ALA A 211 -3.78 4.21 -11.35
CA ALA A 211 -2.42 4.42 -10.84
C ALA A 211 -1.34 4.29 -11.92
N VAL A 212 -1.47 3.33 -12.84
CA VAL A 212 -0.56 3.17 -13.99
C VAL A 212 -0.67 4.34 -14.95
N ALA A 213 -1.88 4.82 -15.24
CA ALA A 213 -2.09 5.98 -16.09
C ALA A 213 -1.49 7.26 -15.48
N ARG A 214 -1.58 7.45 -14.16
CA ARG A 214 -0.88 8.54 -13.46
C ARG A 214 0.63 8.41 -13.55
N LEU A 215 1.18 7.22 -13.28
CA LEU A 215 2.62 6.97 -13.38
C LEU A 215 3.14 7.24 -14.78
N SER A 216 2.35 6.97 -15.82
CA SER A 216 2.74 7.26 -17.19
C SER A 216 3.04 8.75 -17.39
N GLN A 217 2.30 9.65 -16.74
CA GLN A 217 2.47 11.10 -16.87
C GLN A 217 3.83 11.55 -16.35
N PHE A 218 4.33 10.93 -15.28
CA PHE A 218 5.69 11.19 -14.77
C PHE A 218 6.75 10.96 -15.85
N PHE A 219 6.69 9.81 -16.53
CA PHE A 219 7.65 9.49 -17.60
C PHE A 219 7.49 10.38 -18.84
N ILE A 220 6.26 10.73 -19.20
CA ILE A 220 5.99 11.60 -20.35
C ILE A 220 6.53 13.01 -20.11
N ILE A 221 6.28 13.58 -18.93
CA ILE A 221 6.81 14.90 -18.55
C ILE A 221 8.33 14.87 -18.50
N GLY A 222 8.94 13.77 -18.06
CA GLY A 222 10.39 13.54 -18.12
C GLY A 222 10.94 13.27 -19.53
N GLY A 223 10.14 13.38 -20.60
CA GLY A 223 10.55 13.15 -21.99
C GLY A 223 10.69 11.68 -22.39
N ASN A 224 10.44 10.73 -21.48
CA ASN A 224 10.45 9.30 -21.78
C ASN A 224 9.09 8.85 -22.32
N PHE A 225 8.79 9.27 -23.55
CA PHE A 225 7.56 8.93 -24.25
C PHE A 225 7.38 7.42 -24.47
N GLY A 226 8.47 6.66 -24.58
CA GLY A 226 8.42 5.20 -24.75
C GLY A 226 7.84 4.50 -23.52
N ALA A 227 8.39 4.78 -22.33
CA ALA A 227 7.88 4.25 -21.07
C ALA A 227 6.46 4.75 -20.79
N GLY A 228 6.21 6.05 -21.01
CA GLY A 228 4.88 6.64 -20.87
C GLY A 228 3.82 5.94 -21.71
N ARG A 229 4.09 5.74 -23.01
CA ARG A 229 3.18 5.03 -23.92
C ARG A 229 2.93 3.60 -23.46
N HIS A 230 3.97 2.88 -23.05
CA HIS A 230 3.84 1.50 -22.60
C HIS A 230 2.88 1.39 -21.40
N LEU A 231 3.03 2.26 -20.40
CA LEU A 231 2.15 2.29 -19.23
C LEU A 231 0.70 2.62 -19.61
N LEU A 232 0.47 3.59 -20.52
CA LEU A 232 -0.88 3.91 -20.98
C LEU A 232 -1.57 2.75 -21.70
N VAL A 233 -0.83 1.99 -22.50
CA VAL A 233 -1.33 0.76 -23.12
C VAL A 233 -1.70 -0.27 -22.05
N CYS A 234 -0.85 -0.49 -21.05
CA CYS A 234 -1.15 -1.40 -19.94
C CYS A 234 -2.42 -1.00 -19.17
N ALA A 235 -2.58 0.29 -18.83
CA ALA A 235 -3.77 0.79 -18.16
C ALA A 235 -5.03 0.55 -19.00
N SER A 236 -4.97 0.89 -20.29
CA SER A 236 -6.09 0.72 -21.22
C SER A 236 -6.45 -0.75 -21.42
N TYR A 237 -5.45 -1.64 -21.46
CA TYR A 237 -5.66 -3.08 -21.57
C TYR A 237 -6.38 -3.65 -20.35
N VAL A 238 -5.94 -3.29 -19.13
CA VAL A 238 -6.58 -3.77 -17.89
C VAL A 238 -8.02 -3.26 -17.77
N LEU A 239 -8.29 -2.01 -18.15
CA LEU A 239 -9.67 -1.50 -18.21
C LEU A 239 -10.53 -2.26 -19.22
N GLY A 240 -9.98 -2.65 -20.37
CA GLY A 240 -10.68 -3.48 -21.35
C GLY A 240 -11.00 -4.89 -20.85
N GLN A 241 -10.09 -5.50 -20.09
CA GLN A 241 -10.36 -6.78 -19.42
C GLN A 241 -11.46 -6.64 -18.37
N TYR A 242 -11.38 -5.60 -17.53
CA TYR A 242 -12.41 -5.31 -16.53
C TYR A 242 -13.79 -5.08 -17.15
N ALA A 243 -13.86 -4.37 -18.29
CA ALA A 243 -15.11 -4.20 -19.04
C ALA A 243 -15.72 -5.55 -19.46
N THR A 244 -14.89 -6.46 -19.96
CA THR A 244 -15.31 -7.80 -20.38
C THR A 244 -15.78 -8.65 -19.19
N GLU A 245 -15.15 -8.50 -18.03
CA GLU A 245 -15.57 -9.16 -16.79
C GLU A 245 -16.91 -8.59 -16.28
N LEU A 246 -17.10 -7.27 -16.37
CA LEU A 246 -18.31 -6.58 -15.96
C LEU A 246 -19.53 -6.94 -16.80
N ASP A 247 -19.35 -7.19 -18.10
CA ASP A 247 -20.42 -7.68 -18.98
C ASP A 247 -20.98 -9.02 -18.49
N ARG A 248 -20.12 -9.88 -17.93
CA ARG A 248 -20.46 -11.20 -17.38
C ARG A 248 -20.92 -11.15 -15.93
N ASP A 249 -20.86 -9.99 -15.29
CA ASP A 249 -21.21 -9.82 -13.88
C ASP A 249 -22.73 -9.99 -13.68
N GLN A 250 -23.08 -10.92 -12.78
CA GLN A 250 -24.45 -11.26 -12.38
C GLN A 250 -24.85 -10.62 -11.03
N SER A 251 -24.03 -9.69 -10.52
CA SER A 251 -24.34 -8.89 -9.33
C SER A 251 -25.66 -8.13 -9.50
N SER A 252 -26.23 -7.64 -8.39
CA SER A 252 -27.49 -6.90 -8.46
C SER A 252 -27.38 -5.67 -9.38
N PRO A 253 -28.48 -5.22 -10.02
CA PRO A 253 -28.44 -4.08 -10.95
C PRO A 253 -27.77 -2.84 -10.37
N TYR A 254 -28.04 -2.53 -9.10
CA TYR A 254 -27.42 -1.42 -8.38
C TYR A 254 -25.89 -1.55 -8.27
N HIS A 255 -25.38 -2.75 -7.93
CA HIS A 255 -23.94 -2.96 -7.82
C HIS A 255 -23.24 -2.91 -9.19
N LYS A 256 -23.93 -3.40 -10.22
CA LYS A 256 -23.43 -3.36 -11.60
C LYS A 256 -23.33 -1.92 -12.11
N GLU A 257 -24.35 -1.10 -11.87
CA GLU A 257 -24.37 0.31 -12.25
C GLU A 257 -23.19 1.09 -11.63
N VAL A 258 -22.92 0.90 -10.34
CA VAL A 258 -21.76 1.52 -9.66
C VAL A 258 -20.44 1.12 -10.32
N LYS A 259 -20.27 -0.16 -10.69
CA LYS A 259 -19.06 -0.64 -11.38
C LYS A 259 -18.94 -0.08 -12.79
N GLU A 260 -20.05 0.08 -13.50
CA GLU A 260 -20.09 0.68 -14.85
C GLU A 260 -19.73 2.17 -14.82
N GLU A 261 -20.26 2.92 -13.86
CA GLU A 261 -19.88 4.33 -13.63
C GLU A 261 -18.39 4.46 -13.33
N MET A 262 -17.86 3.58 -12.47
CA MET A 262 -16.45 3.56 -12.12
C MET A 262 -15.56 3.26 -13.34
N LEU A 263 -15.94 2.29 -14.18
CA LEU A 263 -15.25 2.00 -15.44
C LEU A 263 -15.27 3.19 -16.40
N LYS A 264 -16.42 3.86 -16.57
CA LYS A 264 -16.54 5.06 -17.42
C LYS A 264 -15.61 6.17 -16.94
N CYS A 265 -15.60 6.44 -15.63
CA CYS A 265 -14.76 7.45 -15.01
C CYS A 265 -13.28 7.17 -15.24
N MET A 266 -12.81 5.94 -14.97
CA MET A 266 -11.39 5.61 -15.16
C MET A 266 -10.99 5.53 -16.64
N SER A 267 -11.88 5.11 -17.53
CA SER A 267 -11.65 5.15 -18.97
C SER A 267 -11.47 6.58 -19.47
N ALA A 268 -12.25 7.54 -18.93
CA ALA A 268 -12.08 8.96 -19.22
C ALA A 268 -10.74 9.51 -18.70
N ASN A 269 -10.31 9.10 -17.50
CA ASN A 269 -8.99 9.47 -16.96
C ASN A 269 -7.85 8.95 -17.85
N ALA A 270 -7.93 7.69 -18.31
CA ALA A 270 -6.96 7.10 -19.22
C ALA A 270 -6.94 7.84 -20.58
N ALA A 271 -8.11 8.18 -21.12
CA ALA A 271 -8.23 8.96 -22.36
C ALA A 271 -7.61 10.36 -22.22
N LEU A 272 -7.81 11.04 -21.08
CA LEU A 272 -7.17 12.32 -20.79
C LEU A 272 -5.64 12.18 -20.77
N CYS A 273 -5.13 11.09 -20.18
CA CYS A 273 -3.70 10.82 -20.16
C CYS A 273 -3.12 10.54 -21.56
N TRP A 274 -3.88 9.89 -22.45
CA TRP A 274 -3.54 9.76 -23.89
C TRP A 274 -3.57 11.08 -24.65
N ALA A 275 -4.51 11.97 -24.33
CA ALA A 275 -4.56 13.31 -24.92
C ALA A 275 -3.32 14.13 -24.52
N LYS A 276 -2.97 14.12 -23.22
CA LYS A 276 -1.74 14.75 -22.71
C LYS A 276 -0.48 14.18 -23.38
N TYR A 277 -0.38 12.86 -23.51
CA TYR A 277 0.70 12.20 -24.23
C TYR A 277 0.85 12.74 -25.66
N SER A 278 -0.25 12.77 -26.42
CA SER A 278 -0.25 13.21 -27.81
C SER A 278 0.14 14.69 -27.93
N LEU A 279 -0.37 15.55 -27.05
CA LEU A 279 -0.04 16.98 -27.03
C LEU A 279 1.43 17.22 -26.69
N LEU A 280 1.95 16.58 -25.65
CA LEU A 280 3.36 16.73 -25.25
C LEU A 280 4.31 16.17 -26.31
N LEU A 281 3.92 15.11 -27.02
CA LEU A 281 4.70 14.58 -28.13
C LEU A 281 4.75 15.57 -29.31
N LEU A 282 3.64 16.23 -29.63
CA LEU A 282 3.60 17.27 -30.66
C LEU A 282 4.44 18.50 -30.27
N VAL A 283 4.39 18.91 -28.99
CA VAL A 283 5.22 20.00 -28.47
C VAL A 283 6.71 19.65 -28.60
N ALA A 284 7.11 18.46 -28.13
CA ALA A 284 8.49 18.01 -28.24
C ALA A 284 8.97 17.90 -29.71
N SER A 285 8.12 17.39 -30.60
CA SER A 285 8.42 17.31 -32.04
C SER A 285 8.58 18.69 -32.68
N ARG A 286 7.76 19.67 -32.28
CA ARG A 286 7.89 21.06 -32.73
C ARG A 286 9.20 21.68 -32.24
N GLU A 287 9.54 21.52 -30.97
CA GLU A 287 10.77 22.05 -30.37
C GLU A 287 12.03 21.47 -31.04
N GLU A 288 12.00 20.18 -31.36
CA GLU A 288 13.08 19.54 -32.13
C GLU A 288 13.18 20.11 -33.55
N ALA A 289 12.05 20.38 -34.22
CA ALA A 289 12.03 20.93 -35.57
C ALA A 289 12.44 22.42 -35.65
N THR A 290 12.11 23.23 -34.64
CA THR A 290 12.40 24.69 -34.64
C THR A 290 13.73 25.04 -33.99
N GLY A 291 14.39 24.10 -33.31
CA GLY A 291 15.63 24.35 -32.56
C GLY A 291 15.44 25.26 -31.34
N GLN A 292 14.21 25.64 -31.01
CA GLN A 292 13.86 26.35 -29.79
C GLN A 292 13.71 25.31 -28.67
N LYS A 293 14.80 25.06 -27.95
CA LYS A 293 14.67 24.55 -26.59
C LYS A 293 14.28 25.76 -25.75
N ASP A 294 13.03 25.87 -25.34
CA ASP A 294 12.60 26.90 -24.40
C ASP A 294 13.50 26.79 -23.15
N GLN A 295 14.48 27.70 -23.04
CA GLN A 295 15.43 27.80 -21.93
C GLN A 295 14.72 28.39 -20.71
N GLU A 296 13.71 27.71 -20.19
CA GLU A 296 13.11 28.03 -18.89
C GLU A 296 12.25 26.85 -18.42
N GLN A 297 12.89 25.71 -18.17
CA GLN A 297 12.34 24.70 -17.27
C GLN A 297 13.37 24.39 -16.19
N SER A 298 13.54 25.34 -15.27
CA SER A 298 13.99 24.97 -13.93
C SER A 298 13.02 23.91 -13.40
N PRO A 299 13.50 22.80 -12.79
CA PRO A 299 12.64 21.74 -12.26
C PRO A 299 11.67 22.22 -11.14
N SER A 300 11.79 23.49 -10.72
CA SER A 300 10.92 24.18 -9.78
C SER A 300 9.71 24.87 -10.39
N ASN A 301 9.61 25.04 -11.72
CA ASN A 301 8.54 25.80 -12.38
C ASN A 301 7.78 24.99 -13.45
N GLN A 302 7.51 23.72 -13.18
CA GLN A 302 6.59 22.94 -14.01
C GLN A 302 5.14 23.38 -13.73
N PRO A 303 4.31 23.61 -14.77
CA PRO A 303 2.91 23.97 -14.57
C PRO A 303 2.24 22.90 -13.70
N TYR A 304 1.49 23.36 -12.71
CA TYR A 304 0.67 22.62 -11.74
C TYR A 304 -0.18 21.49 -12.37
N LEU A 305 0.48 20.40 -12.78
CA LEU A 305 -0.13 19.19 -13.34
C LEU A 305 0.41 17.92 -12.68
N LEU A 306 1.25 18.06 -11.64
CA LEU A 306 1.25 17.13 -10.53
C LEU A 306 -0.13 17.24 -9.90
N ILE A 307 -1.04 16.39 -10.39
CA ILE A 307 -2.28 16.09 -9.70
C ILE A 307 -1.87 15.73 -8.29
N ASP A 308 -2.32 16.55 -7.33
CA ASP A 308 -2.34 16.22 -5.92
C ASP A 308 -2.81 14.77 -5.80
N LEU A 309 -1.89 13.87 -5.46
CA LEU A 309 -2.21 12.46 -5.27
C LEU A 309 -3.19 12.26 -4.09
N HIS A 310 -3.51 13.33 -3.37
CA HIS A 310 -4.57 13.46 -2.40
C HIS A 310 -5.41 14.73 -2.61
N SER A 311 -6.41 14.66 -3.48
CA SER A 311 -7.57 15.55 -3.37
C SER A 311 -8.86 14.87 -3.83
N ARG A 312 -9.24 13.79 -3.14
CA ARG A 312 -10.65 13.47 -2.92
C ARG A 312 -10.81 12.98 -1.49
N ALA A 313 -11.47 13.82 -0.69
CA ALA A 313 -12.01 13.51 0.63
C ALA A 313 -13.05 12.39 0.54
#